data_AF-A0A1F8FQG5-F1
#
_entry.id   AF-A0A1F8FQG5-F1
#
_cell.length_a   1.000
_cell.length_b   1.000
_cell.length_c   1.000
_cell.angle_alpha   90.00
_cell.angle_beta   90.00
_cell.angle_gamma   90.00
#
_symmetry.space_group_name_H-M   'P 1'
#
loop_
_entity.id
_entity.type
_entity.pdbx_description
1 polymer ?
#
loop_
_entity_poly.entity_id
_entity_poly.type
_entity_poly.pdbx_seq_one_letter_code
_entity_poly.pdbx_strand_id
1 'polypeptide(L)'
;MKPDWAVDLREMLIKEEKETAQSSTPFIQEAMDRIKDISIKLQRLLDGYLDQDIDREIYREEKAKLLSEKKTLEEKIINLEQKQTGWVAPMSEWIEKAENLNKIAQDDNLFAKKVIAKEIFGLHLLLANREARPSGPSGFRDSDFTPTTQWAAISAAHQITSDSSESPIAVGAVGFAPT
;
A
#
# COMPACT_ATOMS: atom_id res chain seq x y z
N MET A 1 18.51 -10.10 -24.08
CA MET A 1 18.25 -8.65 -24.03
C MET A 1 17.98 -8.29 -22.59
N LYS A 2 18.72 -7.33 -22.02
CA LYS A 2 18.37 -6.81 -20.69
C LYS A 2 16.99 -6.16 -20.81
N PRO A 3 16.06 -6.42 -19.88
CA PRO A 3 14.77 -5.78 -19.92
C PRO A 3 14.94 -4.29 -19.61
N ASP A 4 14.87 -3.45 -20.64
CA ASP A 4 14.86 -1.97 -20.55
C ASP A 4 13.85 -1.51 -19.49
N TRP A 5 12.69 -2.17 -19.48
CA TRP A 5 11.61 -1.95 -18.51
C TRP A 5 12.02 -2.09 -17.04
N ALA A 6 12.98 -2.97 -16.72
CA ALA A 6 13.37 -3.19 -15.32
C ALA A 6 14.25 -2.05 -14.80
N VAL A 7 15.00 -1.39 -15.68
CA VAL A 7 15.78 -0.19 -15.34
C VAL A 7 14.81 0.98 -15.17
N ASP A 8 13.90 1.17 -16.12
CA ASP A 8 12.88 2.22 -16.07
C ASP A 8 12.03 2.14 -14.80
N LEU A 9 11.54 0.95 -14.43
CA LEU A 9 10.75 0.77 -13.21
C LEU A 9 11.54 1.06 -11.94
N ARG A 10 12.83 0.74 -11.90
CA ARG A 10 13.70 1.09 -10.75
C ARG A 10 13.90 2.61 -10.66
N GLU A 11 14.09 3.28 -11.79
CA GLU A 11 14.20 4.74 -11.81
C GLU A 11 12.90 5.42 -11.38
N MET A 12 11.75 4.91 -11.84
CA MET A 12 10.43 5.36 -11.39
C MET A 12 10.26 5.14 -9.88
N LEU A 13 10.67 3.98 -9.35
CA LEU A 13 10.60 3.67 -7.92
C LEU A 13 11.39 4.69 -7.07
N ILE A 14 12.61 5.02 -7.50
CA ILE A 14 13.46 6.03 -6.83
C ILE A 14 12.82 7.42 -6.89
N LYS A 15 12.17 7.75 -8.01
CA LYS A 15 11.47 9.03 -8.17
C LYS A 15 10.25 9.12 -7.26
N GLU A 16 9.42 8.08 -7.22
CA GLU A 16 8.23 8.02 -6.35
C GLU A 16 8.61 8.00 -4.87
N GLU A 17 9.69 7.33 -4.48
CA GLU A 17 10.21 7.40 -3.12
C GLU A 17 10.56 8.85 -2.73
N LYS A 18 11.21 9.60 -3.63
CA LYS A 18 11.53 11.02 -3.39
C LYS A 18 10.29 11.90 -3.34
N GLU A 19 9.34 11.73 -4.26
CA GLU A 19 8.11 12.52 -4.32
C GLU A 19 7.20 12.24 -3.12
N THR A 20 7.07 10.97 -2.74
CA THR A 20 6.35 10.61 -1.52
C THR A 20 7.04 11.20 -0.30
N ALA A 21 8.38 11.14 -0.21
CA ALA A 21 9.13 11.71 0.92
C ALA A 21 8.86 13.20 1.04
N GLN A 22 8.89 13.92 -0.08
CA GLN A 22 8.60 15.35 -0.11
C GLN A 22 7.16 15.68 0.30
N SER A 23 6.18 14.92 -0.18
CA SER A 23 4.77 15.17 0.15
C SER A 23 4.40 14.84 1.61
N SER A 24 5.09 13.89 2.25
CA SER A 24 4.83 13.53 3.65
C SER A 24 5.62 14.37 4.65
N THR A 25 6.76 14.96 4.26
CA THR A 25 7.55 15.85 5.14
C THR A 25 6.75 16.97 5.81
N PRO A 26 5.85 17.74 5.15
CA PRO A 26 5.10 18.78 5.84
C PRO A 26 4.13 18.20 6.89
N PHE A 27 3.54 17.04 6.61
CA PHE A 27 2.62 16.39 7.55
C PHE A 27 3.35 15.85 8.78
N ILE A 28 4.52 15.22 8.58
CA ILE A 28 5.38 14.75 9.66
C ILE A 28 5.85 15.95 10.50
N GLN A 29 6.27 17.04 9.86
CA GLN A 29 6.68 18.26 10.54
C GLN A 29 5.56 18.87 11.38
N GLU A 30 4.35 18.96 10.82
CA GLU A 30 3.17 19.45 11.55
C GLU A 30 2.83 18.56 12.76
N ALA A 31 2.92 17.24 12.61
CA ALA A 31 2.72 16.30 13.71
C ALA A 31 3.81 16.43 14.78
N MET A 32 5.07 16.64 14.39
CA MET A 32 6.18 16.90 15.31
C MET A 32 6.00 18.21 16.08
N ASP A 33 5.53 19.26 15.43
CA ASP A 33 5.30 20.55 16.08
C ASP A 33 4.13 20.46 17.07
N ARG A 34 3.06 19.71 16.74
CA ARG A 34 2.00 19.37 17.71
C ARG A 34 2.53 18.59 18.91
N ILE A 35 3.44 17.64 18.71
CA ILE A 35 4.06 16.89 19.82
C ILE A 35 4.88 17.81 20.73
N LYS A 36 5.59 18.80 20.16
CA LYS A 36 6.30 19.83 20.95
C LYS A 36 5.33 20.67 21.76
N ASP A 37 4.24 21.13 21.15
CA ASP A 37 3.19 21.90 21.84
C ASP A 37 2.57 21.12 23.00
N ILE A 38 2.28 19.83 22.80
CA ILE A 38 1.79 18.95 23.87
C ILE A 38 2.84 18.80 24.98
N SER A 39 4.13 18.71 24.63
CA SER A 39 5.21 18.63 25.61
C SER A 39 5.31 19.91 26.45
N ILE A 40 5.13 21.08 25.83
CA ILE A 40 5.08 22.37 26.54
C ILE A 40 3.85 22.44 27.46
N LYS A 41 2.68 21.97 26.99
CA LYS A 41 1.45 21.90 27.81
C LYS A 41 1.63 20.98 29.01
N LEU A 42 2.27 19.82 28.82
CA LEU A 42 2.59 18.89 29.91
C LEU A 42 3.53 19.53 30.95
N GLN A 43 4.52 20.31 30.50
CA GLN A 43 5.41 21.05 31.40
C GLN A 43 4.65 22.12 32.18
N ARG A 44 3.84 22.95 31.53
CA ARG A 44 3.00 23.95 32.21
C ARG A 44 2.00 23.33 33.18
N LEU A 45 1.43 22.18 32.83
CA LEU A 45 0.54 21.42 33.70
C LEU A 45 1.26 20.91 34.95
N LEU A 46 2.53 20.52 34.82
CA LEU A 46 3.38 20.15 35.96
C LEU A 46 3.69 21.38 36.84
N ASP A 47 4.07 22.50 36.22
CA ASP A 47 4.39 23.74 36.93
C ASP A 47 3.18 24.24 37.74
N GLY A 48 1.98 24.29 37.14
CA GLY A 48 0.74 24.68 37.85
C GLY A 48 0.31 23.71 38.95
N TYR A 49 0.67 22.41 38.85
CA TYR A 49 0.47 21.46 39.95
C TYR A 49 1.45 21.71 41.12
N LEU A 50 2.69 22.09 40.82
CA LEU A 50 3.70 22.43 41.84
C LEU A 50 3.35 23.72 42.58
N ASP A 51 2.76 24.70 41.89
CA ASP A 51 2.28 25.96 42.47
C ASP A 51 0.98 25.78 43.30
N GLN A 52 0.43 24.56 43.38
CA GLN A 52 -0.82 24.20 44.06
C GLN A 52 -2.09 24.82 43.46
N ASP A 53 -2.02 25.34 42.23
CA ASP A 53 -3.17 25.91 41.52
C ASP A 53 -4.12 24.83 40.94
N ILE A 54 -3.68 23.56 40.92
CA ILE A 54 -4.39 22.45 40.28
C ILE A 54 -4.52 21.25 41.24
N ASP A 55 -5.74 20.74 41.38
CA ASP A 55 -6.01 19.53 42.14
C ASP A 55 -5.40 18.27 41.49
N ARG A 56 -5.01 17.31 42.33
CA ARG A 56 -4.38 16.05 41.90
C ARG A 56 -5.23 15.25 40.90
N GLU A 57 -6.55 15.27 41.07
CA GLU A 57 -7.46 14.52 40.20
C GLU A 57 -7.50 15.12 38.79
N ILE A 58 -7.67 16.44 38.71
CA ILE A 58 -7.67 17.21 37.45
C ILE A 58 -6.33 17.05 36.73
N TYR A 59 -5.21 17.11 37.47
CA TYR A 59 -3.88 16.86 36.91
C TYR A 59 -3.77 15.49 36.24
N ARG A 60 -4.30 14.43 36.87
CA ARG A 60 -4.22 13.06 36.35
C ARG A 60 -5.03 12.88 35.08
N GLU A 61 -6.24 13.42 35.05
CA GLU A 61 -7.13 13.35 33.88
C GLU A 61 -6.52 14.07 32.67
N GLU A 62 -6.12 15.33 32.83
CA GLU A 62 -5.54 16.11 31.73
C GLU A 62 -4.18 15.55 31.28
N LYS A 63 -3.36 15.05 32.21
CA LYS A 63 -2.11 14.36 31.85
C LYS A 63 -2.38 13.10 31.01
N ALA A 64 -3.36 12.29 31.39
CA ALA A 64 -3.69 11.07 30.64
C ALA A 64 -4.17 11.40 29.22
N LYS A 65 -4.98 12.45 29.08
CA LYS A 65 -5.48 12.96 27.80
C LYS A 65 -4.36 13.49 26.90
N LEU A 66 -3.45 14.30 27.45
CA LEU A 66 -2.29 14.82 26.69
C LEU A 66 -1.32 13.70 26.28
N LEU A 67 -1.11 12.70 27.14
CA LEU A 67 -0.26 11.55 26.82
C LEU A 67 -0.89 10.65 25.75
N SER A 68 -2.20 10.43 25.79
CA SER A 68 -2.88 9.65 24.75
C SER A 68 -2.84 10.37 23.41
N GLU A 69 -3.08 11.68 23.39
CA GLU A 69 -2.95 12.50 22.17
C GLU A 69 -1.52 12.42 21.60
N LYS A 70 -0.50 12.62 22.43
CA LYS A 70 0.90 12.46 22.02
C LYS A 70 1.15 11.08 21.39
N LYS A 71 0.73 10.01 22.05
CA LYS A 71 0.90 8.64 21.56
C LYS A 71 0.21 8.42 20.23
N THR A 72 -1.01 8.94 20.05
CA THR A 72 -1.73 8.83 18.77
C THR A 72 -1.03 9.56 17.63
N LEU A 73 -0.36 10.70 17.90
CA LEU A 73 0.42 11.41 16.89
C LEU A 73 1.70 10.65 16.52
N GLU A 74 2.40 10.09 17.50
CA GLU A 74 3.57 9.23 17.26
C GLU A 74 3.21 8.00 16.43
N GLU A 75 2.10 7.33 16.75
CA GLU A 75 1.60 6.20 15.96
C GLU A 75 1.23 6.60 14.52
N LYS A 76 0.65 7.79 14.32
CA LYS A 76 0.35 8.31 12.98
C LYS A 76 1.61 8.54 12.15
N ILE A 77 2.68 9.08 12.76
CA ILE A 77 3.97 9.28 12.09
C ILE A 77 4.53 7.93 11.64
N ILE A 78 4.62 6.96 12.55
CA ILE A 78 5.13 5.62 12.26
C ILE A 78 4.29 4.95 11.15
N ASN A 79 2.96 5.07 11.22
CA ASN A 79 2.06 4.46 10.23
C ASN A 79 2.28 5.07 8.83
N LEU A 80 2.51 6.38 8.75
CA LEU A 80 2.78 7.05 7.48
C LEU A 80 4.12 6.66 6.91
N GLU A 81 5.19 6.67 7.72
CA GLU A 81 6.52 6.21 7.31
C GLU A 81 6.47 4.77 6.79
N GLN A 82 5.78 3.88 7.52
CA GLN A 82 5.66 2.48 7.17
C GLN A 82 4.79 2.25 5.91
N LYS A 83 3.66 2.94 5.77
CA LYS A 83 2.83 2.82 4.54
C LYS A 83 3.54 3.36 3.31
N GLN A 84 4.30 4.43 3.50
CA GLN A 84 4.97 5.12 2.41
C GLN A 84 6.18 4.33 1.88
N THR A 85 6.99 3.78 2.78
CA THR A 85 8.23 3.06 2.41
C THR A 85 8.05 1.55 2.33
N GLY A 86 6.98 1.01 2.95
CA GLY A 86 6.76 -0.43 3.10
C GLY A 86 6.49 -1.19 1.80
N TRP A 87 6.12 -0.50 0.72
CA TRP A 87 5.90 -1.13 -0.60
C TRP A 87 7.14 -1.07 -1.52
N VAL A 88 8.09 -0.18 -1.24
CA VAL A 88 9.30 0.04 -2.06
C VAL A 88 10.19 -1.20 -2.07
N ALA A 89 10.47 -1.78 -0.89
CA ALA A 89 11.28 -2.99 -0.77
C ALA A 89 10.62 -4.22 -1.44
N PRO A 90 9.34 -4.56 -1.18
CA PRO A 90 8.64 -5.61 -1.91
C PRO A 90 8.63 -5.42 -3.43
N MET A 91 8.47 -4.17 -3.90
CA MET A 91 8.48 -3.86 -5.33
C MET A 91 9.86 -4.08 -5.95
N SER A 92 10.94 -3.69 -5.26
CA SER A 92 12.31 -3.95 -5.71
C SER A 92 12.61 -5.45 -5.81
N GLU A 93 12.22 -6.23 -4.79
CA GLU A 93 12.37 -7.69 -4.81
C GLU A 93 11.58 -8.33 -5.94
N TRP A 94 10.37 -7.83 -6.22
CA TRP A 94 9.55 -8.30 -7.33
C TRP A 94 10.21 -8.04 -8.69
N ILE A 95 10.78 -6.85 -8.91
CA ILE A 95 11.50 -6.52 -10.14
C ILE A 95 12.69 -7.46 -10.33
N GLU A 96 13.46 -7.74 -9.28
CA GLU A 96 14.61 -8.65 -9.34
C GLU A 96 14.18 -10.09 -9.70
N LYS A 97 13.10 -10.59 -9.07
CA LYS A 97 12.54 -11.89 -9.40
C LYS A 97 12.05 -11.96 -10.85
N ALA A 98 11.35 -10.94 -11.31
CA ALA A 98 10.83 -10.85 -12.67
C ALA A 98 11.95 -10.74 -13.72
N GLU A 99 13.05 -10.05 -13.43
CA GLU A 99 14.23 -10.00 -14.30
C GLU A 99 14.90 -11.38 -14.43
N ASN A 100 15.00 -12.11 -13.32
CA ASN A 100 15.56 -13.47 -13.30
C ASN A 100 14.64 -14.52 -13.91
N LEU A 101 13.32 -14.24 -14.04
CA LEU A 101 12.35 -15.14 -14.66
C LEU A 101 12.75 -15.55 -16.08
N ASN A 102 13.24 -14.61 -16.89
CA ASN A 102 13.64 -14.89 -18.28
C ASN A 102 14.76 -15.95 -18.34
N LYS A 103 15.70 -15.90 -17.40
CA LYS A 103 16.80 -16.88 -17.31
C LYS A 103 16.25 -18.25 -16.90
N ILE A 104 15.33 -18.27 -15.95
CA ILE A 104 14.75 -19.50 -15.41
C ILE A 104 13.77 -20.15 -16.38
N ALA A 105 13.11 -19.34 -17.22
CA ALA A 105 12.29 -19.82 -18.33
C ALA A 105 13.13 -20.51 -19.42
N GLN A 106 14.35 -20.03 -19.66
CA GLN A 106 15.30 -20.61 -20.62
C GLN A 106 16.04 -21.84 -20.08
N ASP A 107 16.20 -21.95 -18.76
CA ASP A 107 16.84 -23.09 -18.11
C ASP A 107 15.98 -24.37 -18.22
N ASP A 108 16.61 -25.55 -18.16
CA ASP A 108 15.91 -26.85 -18.28
C ASP A 108 15.28 -27.32 -16.96
N ASN A 109 15.50 -26.57 -15.87
CA ASN A 109 15.01 -26.92 -14.55
C ASN A 109 13.49 -26.70 -14.40
N LEU A 110 12.72 -27.78 -14.60
CA LEU A 110 11.26 -27.78 -14.45
C LEU A 110 10.77 -27.44 -13.03
N PHE A 111 11.55 -27.79 -11.99
CA PHE A 111 11.17 -27.47 -10.61
C PHE A 111 11.26 -25.98 -10.33
N ALA A 112 12.32 -25.31 -10.81
CA ALA A 112 12.47 -23.86 -10.67
C ALA A 112 11.33 -23.10 -11.37
N LYS A 113 10.93 -23.53 -12.57
CA LYS A 113 9.76 -22.98 -13.30
C LYS A 113 8.47 -23.13 -12.49
N LYS A 114 8.25 -24.30 -11.88
CA LYS A 114 7.06 -24.56 -11.06
C LYS A 114 7.01 -23.66 -9.82
N VAL A 115 8.12 -23.51 -9.10
CA VAL A 115 8.20 -22.68 -7.88
C VAL A 115 7.89 -21.23 -8.22
N ILE A 116 8.51 -20.71 -9.26
CA ILE A 116 8.35 -19.30 -9.64
C ILE A 116 6.97 -19.03 -10.22
N ALA A 117 6.40 -19.94 -11.01
CA ALA A 117 5.02 -19.81 -11.46
C ALA A 117 4.05 -19.72 -10.27
N LYS A 118 4.30 -20.48 -9.19
CA LYS A 118 3.49 -20.39 -7.97
C LYS A 118 3.66 -19.04 -7.26
N GLU A 119 4.89 -18.54 -7.17
CA GLU A 119 5.18 -17.24 -6.52
C GLU A 119 4.65 -16.03 -7.29
N ILE A 120 4.82 -16.00 -8.62
CA ILE A 120 4.45 -14.85 -9.45
C ILE A 120 2.95 -14.82 -9.72
N PHE A 121 2.37 -15.95 -10.11
CA PHE A 121 0.98 -15.92 -10.52
C PHE A 121 0.06 -15.82 -9.32
N GLY A 122 0.43 -16.33 -8.13
CA GLY A 122 -0.40 -16.30 -6.91
C GLY A 122 -1.79 -16.97 -7.06
N LEU A 123 -2.16 -17.31 -8.29
CA LEU A 123 -3.37 -17.95 -8.74
C LEU A 123 -3.18 -19.45 -8.53
N HIS A 124 -4.08 -20.07 -7.77
CA HIS A 124 -4.33 -21.50 -7.92
C HIS A 124 -5.00 -21.72 -9.28
N LEU A 125 -4.22 -21.61 -10.36
CA LEU A 125 -4.68 -21.91 -11.71
C LEU A 125 -5.13 -23.37 -11.75
N LEU A 126 -6.40 -23.59 -12.06
CA LEU A 126 -6.99 -24.91 -12.17
C LEU A 126 -6.92 -25.35 -13.63
N LEU A 127 -6.43 -26.57 -13.87
CA LEU A 127 -6.45 -27.15 -15.21
C LEU A 127 -7.82 -27.76 -15.46
N ALA A 128 -8.59 -27.20 -16.39
CA ALA A 128 -9.89 -27.70 -16.79
C ALA A 128 -10.00 -27.71 -18.32
N ASN A 129 -10.53 -28.79 -18.91
CA ASN A 129 -10.67 -28.93 -20.36
C ASN A 129 -9.37 -28.64 -21.15
N ARG A 130 -8.21 -29.06 -20.61
CA ARG A 130 -6.87 -28.80 -21.17
C ARG A 130 -6.44 -27.33 -21.22
N GLU A 131 -7.15 -26.45 -20.52
CA GLU A 131 -6.81 -25.03 -20.38
C GLU A 131 -6.53 -24.70 -18.91
N ALA A 132 -5.54 -23.85 -18.65
CA ALA A 132 -5.31 -23.29 -17.33
C ALA A 132 -6.32 -22.15 -17.10
N ARG A 133 -7.17 -22.28 -16.07
CA ARG A 133 -8.23 -21.32 -15.77
C ARG A 133 -8.06 -20.76 -14.35
N PRO A 134 -8.36 -19.47 -14.14
CA PRO A 134 -8.36 -18.86 -12.81
C PRO A 134 -9.51 -19.35 -11.92
N SER A 135 -10.52 -20.01 -12.51
CA SER A 135 -11.65 -20.63 -11.81
C SER A 135 -12.04 -21.95 -12.50
N GLY A 136 -12.57 -22.89 -11.72
CA GLY A 136 -13.04 -24.19 -12.22
C GLY A 136 -14.23 -24.05 -13.18
N PRO A 137 -14.55 -25.10 -13.96
CA PRO A 137 -15.75 -25.09 -14.80
C PRO A 137 -16.98 -24.90 -13.92
N SER A 138 -17.96 -24.13 -14.42
CA SER A 138 -19.19 -23.71 -13.73
C SER A 138 -20.12 -24.84 -13.23
N GLY A 139 -19.67 -26.10 -13.28
CA GLY A 139 -20.37 -27.28 -12.79
C GLY A 139 -19.65 -28.03 -11.65
N PHE A 140 -18.43 -27.66 -11.26
CA PHE A 140 -17.77 -28.24 -10.09
C PHE A 140 -18.15 -27.45 -8.83
N ARG A 141 -19.33 -27.75 -8.30
CA ARG A 141 -19.81 -27.21 -7.01
C ARG A 141 -19.21 -28.03 -5.86
N ASP A 142 -17.94 -27.76 -5.54
CA ASP A 142 -17.56 -27.74 -4.13
C ASP A 142 -17.77 -26.30 -3.67
N SER A 143 -18.78 -26.09 -2.81
CA SER A 143 -19.32 -24.80 -2.39
C SER A 143 -18.34 -23.87 -1.66
N ASP A 144 -17.10 -24.29 -1.47
CA ASP A 144 -16.19 -23.70 -0.49
C ASP A 144 -14.92 -23.12 -1.13
N PHE A 145 -14.76 -23.23 -2.46
CA PHE A 145 -13.61 -22.69 -3.18
C PHE A 145 -14.04 -21.85 -4.40
N THR A 146 -14.79 -20.78 -4.17
CA THR A 146 -14.63 -19.60 -5.03
C THR A 146 -13.47 -18.81 -4.45
N PRO A 147 -12.26 -18.84 -5.04
CA PRO A 147 -11.28 -17.84 -4.67
C PRO A 147 -11.86 -16.53 -5.21
N THR A 148 -12.57 -15.80 -4.34
CA THR A 148 -12.99 -14.42 -4.52
C THR A 148 -11.72 -13.59 -4.58
N THR A 149 -11.00 -13.77 -5.67
CA THR A 149 -9.70 -13.20 -5.90
C THR A 149 -9.96 -11.82 -6.45
N GLN A 150 -9.24 -10.83 -5.95
CA GLN A 150 -9.31 -9.44 -6.41
C GLN A 150 -9.19 -9.33 -7.96
N TRP A 151 -8.55 -10.32 -8.58
CA TRP A 151 -8.39 -10.47 -10.02
C TRP A 151 -9.61 -10.96 -10.80
N ALA A 152 -10.65 -11.51 -10.16
CA ALA A 152 -11.91 -11.86 -10.83
C ALA A 152 -12.66 -10.61 -11.32
N ALA A 153 -12.65 -9.56 -10.50
CA ALA A 153 -13.17 -8.24 -10.87
C ALA A 153 -12.35 -7.62 -12.02
N ILE A 154 -11.01 -7.76 -11.97
CA ILE A 154 -10.11 -7.25 -13.02
C ILE A 154 -10.28 -8.02 -14.34
N SER A 155 -10.45 -9.34 -14.29
CA SER A 155 -10.68 -10.17 -15.48
C SER A 155 -12.04 -9.87 -16.12
N ALA A 156 -13.07 -9.66 -15.31
CA ALA A 156 -14.38 -9.21 -15.78
C ALA A 156 -14.29 -7.81 -16.41
N ALA A 157 -13.58 -6.88 -15.77
CA ALA A 157 -13.33 -5.55 -16.33
C ALA A 157 -12.60 -5.61 -17.69
N HIS A 158 -11.59 -6.49 -17.81
CA HIS A 158 -10.84 -6.65 -19.06
C HIS A 158 -11.69 -7.26 -20.20
N GLN A 159 -12.60 -8.18 -19.88
CA GLN A 159 -13.57 -8.72 -20.85
C GLN A 159 -14.57 -7.65 -21.31
N ILE A 160 -15.03 -6.79 -20.39
CA ILE A 160 -15.88 -5.65 -20.72
C ILE A 160 -15.15 -4.66 -21.65
N THR A 161 -13.84 -4.46 -21.45
CA THR A 161 -13.03 -3.59 -22.33
C THR A 161 -12.72 -4.21 -23.70
N SER A 162 -12.68 -5.54 -23.84
CA SER A 162 -12.50 -6.17 -25.15
C SER A 162 -13.77 -6.16 -26.01
N ASP A 163 -14.94 -6.16 -25.35
CA ASP A 163 -16.24 -6.08 -26.02
C ASP A 163 -16.68 -4.64 -26.33
N SER A 164 -16.03 -3.64 -25.71
CA SER A 164 -16.33 -2.21 -25.91
C SER A 164 -15.27 -1.55 -26.79
N SER A 165 -15.66 -0.97 -27.93
CA SER A 165 -14.76 -0.26 -28.85
C SER A 165 -14.26 1.10 -28.36
N GLU A 166 -14.61 1.52 -27.14
CA GLU A 166 -14.23 2.80 -26.56
C GLU A 166 -13.76 2.62 -25.10
N SER A 167 -12.59 3.16 -24.76
CA SER A 167 -12.04 3.14 -23.40
C SER A 167 -12.85 4.01 -22.45
N PRO A 168 -13.20 3.57 -21.22
CA PRO A 168 -13.94 4.38 -20.27
C PRO A 168 -12.97 5.29 -19.51
N ILE A 169 -12.34 6.24 -20.20
CA ILE A 169 -11.67 7.36 -19.54
C ILE A 169 -12.75 8.42 -19.35
N ALA A 170 -13.32 8.48 -18.14
CA ALA A 170 -14.18 9.60 -17.74
C ALA A 170 -13.29 10.84 -17.58
N VAL A 171 -13.07 11.58 -18.68
CA VAL A 171 -12.52 12.93 -18.64
C VAL A 171 -13.54 13.82 -17.93
N GLY A 172 -13.14 14.40 -16.79
CA GLY A 172 -14.00 15.32 -16.04
C GLY A 172 -14.42 16.51 -16.91
N ALA A 173 -15.71 16.83 -16.90
CA ALA A 173 -16.26 17.96 -17.66
C ALA A 173 -15.62 19.28 -17.18
N VAL A 174 -15.13 20.07 -18.15
CA VAL A 174 -14.63 21.43 -17.96
C VAL A 174 -15.74 22.28 -17.33
N GLY A 175 -15.47 22.83 -16.14
CA GLY A 175 -16.40 23.72 -15.44
C GLY A 175 -16.58 25.04 -16.18
N PHE A 176 -17.84 25.42 -16.41
CA PHE A 176 -18.18 26.77 -16.84
C PHE A 176 -17.98 27.74 -15.67
N ALA A 177 -17.17 28.78 -15.86
CA ALA A 177 -17.04 29.89 -14.92
C ALA A 177 -18.28 30.82 -15.02
N PRO A 178 -18.77 31.39 -13.90
CA PRO A 178 -19.84 32.37 -13.95
C PRO A 178 -19.30 33.79 -14.24
N THR A 179 -19.94 34.45 -15.19
CA THR A 179 -19.95 35.92 -15.38
C THR A 179 -20.81 36.61 -14.33
#